data_AF-A0A7L4P672-F1
#
_entry.id   AF-A0A7L4P672-F1
#
_cell.length_a   1.000
_cell.length_b   1.000
_cell.length_c   1.000
_cell.angle_alpha   90.00
_cell.angle_beta   90.00
_cell.angle_gamma   90.00
#
_symmetry.space_group_name_H-M   'P 1'
#
loop_
_entity.id
_entity.type
_entity.pdbx_description
1 polymer ?
#
loop_
_entity_poly.entity_id
_entity_poly.type
_entity_poly.pdbx_seq_one_letter_code
_entity_poly.pdbx_strand_id
1 'polypeptide(L)' 'MNINRIDICIVDLEPTIGSEMKKRRSIVLISTNSINSVPKFN' A
#
# COMPACT_ATOMS: atom_id res chain seq x y z
N MET A 1 8.95 8.69 2.05
CA MET A 1 9.28 7.28 2.35
C MET A 1 9.64 6.62 1.03
N ASN A 2 10.82 6.00 0.92
CA ASN A 2 11.21 5.29 -0.31
C ASN A 2 10.66 3.86 -0.21
N ILE A 3 9.63 3.54 -0.98
CA ILE A 3 8.91 2.26 -0.92
C ILE A 3 9.18 1.51 -2.21
N ASN A 4 9.74 0.30 -2.12
CA ASN A 4 10.08 -0.53 -3.27
C ASN A 4 9.08 -1.67 -3.45
N ARG A 5 9.03 -2.22 -4.66
CA ARG A 5 8.35 -3.46 -4.96
C ARG A 5 8.93 -4.57 -4.08
N ILE A 6 8.06 -5.45 -3.59
CA ILE A 6 8.34 -6.58 -2.67
C ILE A 6 8.50 -6.15 -1.20
N ASP A 7 8.60 -4.86 -0.89
CA ASP A 7 8.56 -4.42 0.51
C ASP A 7 7.24 -4.81 1.19
N ILE A 8 7.33 -5.12 2.48
CA ILE A 8 6.17 -5.40 3.34
C ILE A 8 5.84 -4.16 4.16
N CYS A 9 4.60 -3.68 4.06
CA CYS A 9 4.15 -2.48 4.76
C CYS A 9 2.93 -2.77 5.64
N ILE A 10 2.83 -2.10 6.79
CA ILE A 10 1.61 -2.09 7.61
C ILE A 10 0.70 -0.97 7.10
N VAL A 11 -0.45 -1.32 6.56
CA VAL A 11 -1.42 -0.38 5.98
C VAL A 11 -2.75 -0.49 6.69
N ASP A 12 -3.41 0.65 6.88
CA ASP A 12 -4.81 0.70 7.29
C ASP A 12 -5.70 0.57 6.07
N LEU A 13 -6.61 -0.40 6.09
CA LEU A 13 -7.49 -0.74 4.97
C LEU A 13 -8.90 -0.20 5.14
N GLU A 14 -9.21 0.44 6.28
CA GLU A 14 -10.55 1.00 6.49
C GLU A 14 -10.73 2.35 5.79
N PRO A 15 -11.96 2.67 5.30
CA PRO A 15 -13.17 1.84 5.38
C PRO A 15 -13.22 0.71 4.34
N THR A 16 -13.89 -0.38 4.67
CA THR A 16 -14.10 -1.54 3.77
C THR A 16 -15.58 -1.90 3.60
N ILE A 17 -15.95 -2.52 2.46
CA ILE A 17 -17.31 -2.96 2.15
C ILE A 17 -17.39 -4.48 2.05
N GLY A 18 -18.39 -5.09 2.68
CA GLY A 18 -18.70 -6.52 2.53
C GLY A 18 -17.56 -7.44 2.97
N SER A 19 -17.02 -8.22 2.02
CA SER A 19 -15.97 -9.22 2.24
C SER A 19 -14.57 -8.73 1.86
N GLU A 20 -14.40 -7.43 1.62
CA GLU A 20 -13.07 -6.83 1.44
C GLU A 20 -12.15 -7.08 2.65
N MET A 21 -10.83 -7.03 2.40
CA MET A 21 -9.82 -7.27 3.42
C MET A 21 -9.81 -6.12 4.45
N LYS A 22 -10.18 -6.41 5.69
CA LYS A 22 -10.41 -5.42 6.75
C LYS A 22 -9.20 -5.20 7.66
N LYS A 23 -9.24 -4.10 8.42
CA LYS A 23 -8.30 -3.73 9.49
C LYS A 23 -6.88 -3.39 9.00
N ARG A 24 -6.09 -2.84 9.93
CA ARG A 24 -4.66 -2.60 9.77
C ARG A 24 -3.88 -3.92 9.64
N ARG A 25 -3.17 -4.11 8.52
CA ARG A 25 -2.51 -5.38 8.15
C ARG A 25 -1.22 -5.19 7.37
N SER A 26 -0.38 -6.22 7.39
CA SER A 26 0.79 -6.33 6.52
C SER A 26 0.38 -6.64 5.07
N ILE A 27 0.90 -5.88 4.12
CA ILE A 27 0.71 -6.08 2.68
C ILE A 27 2.05 -6.12 1.96
N VAL A 28 2.09 -6.78 0.81
CA VAL A 28 3.25 -6.77 -0.11
C VAL A 28 3.02 -5.75 -1.21
N LEU A 29 3.97 -4.86 -1.44
CA LEU A 29 3.91 -3.93 -2.56
C LEU A 29 4.24 -4.62 -3.88
N ILE A 30 3.29 -4.61 -4.82
CA ILE A 30 3.44 -5.25 -6.12
C ILE A 30 3.65 -4.25 -7.27
N SER A 31 3.38 -2.97 -7.05
CA SER A 31 3.62 -1.88 -8.00
C SER A 31 5.12 -1.69 -8.27
N THR A 32 5.46 -1.21 -9.47
CA THR A 32 6.86 -0.96 -9.85
C THR A 32 7.44 0.22 -9.09
N ASN A 33 8.76 0.20 -8.85
CA ASN A 33 9.46 1.28 -8.15
C ASN A 33 9.27 2.64 -8.82
N SER A 34 9.15 2.66 -10.17
CA SER A 34 8.88 3.87 -10.94
C SER A 34 7.55 4.55 -10.60
N ILE A 35 6.53 3.80 -10.18
CA ILE A 35 5.23 4.33 -9.76
C ILE A 35 5.30 4.79 -8.30
N ASN A 36 6.03 4.05 -7.46
CA ASN A 36 6.15 4.35 -6.04
C ASN A 36 6.99 5.61 -5.77
N SER A 37 7.85 6.01 -6.71
CA SER A 37 8.71 7.20 -6.62
C SER A 37 8.07 8.48 -7.17
N VAL A 38 6.84 8.41 -7.71
CA VAL A 38 6.16 9.60 -8.24
C VAL A 38 5.81 10.55 -7.08
N PRO A 39 6.20 11.84 -7.13
CA PRO A 39 5.78 12.81 -6.13
C PRO A 39 4.27 12.92 -6.15
N LYS A 40 3.62 12.64 -5.01
CA LYS A 40 2.19 12.90 -4.86
C LYS A 40 2.02 14.42 -4.81
N PHE A 41 1.33 14.98 -5.80
CA PHE A 41 0.89 16.39 -5.74
C PHE A 41 -0.05 16.51 -4.53
N ASN A 42 0.35 17.36 -3.58
CA ASN A 42 -0.41 17.63 -2.36
C ASN A 42 -1.65 18.49 -2.66
#